data_AF-A0A956LE01-F1
#
_entry.id   AF-A0A956LE01-F1
#
_cell.length_a   1.000
_cell.length_b   1.000
_cell.length_c   1.000
_cell.angle_alpha   90.00
_cell.angle_beta   90.00
_cell.angle_gamma   90.00
#
_symmetry.space_group_name_H-M   'P 1'
#
loop_
_entity.id
_entity.type
_entity.pdbx_description
1 polymer ?
#
loop_
_entity_poly.entity_id
_entity_poly.type
_entity_poly.pdbx_seq_one_letter_code
_entity_poly.pdbx_strand_id
1 'polypeptide(L)'
;MKVISVLGSGAFAVVYKVEVQGHDRPLALKLTREPVTSGDQAQRALREITILRGLTNPHVVRTHASGLRPDGHVYMLMDYLEGKPLNNWHDSSQPLHPAQAATIVHQACLGLAEPHAKGIVHRDIKPENIFIQDNGQIKVLDFGLARSWDGSPVIGRNATQMHMVVGTPHYSQPEQLQTRVLTPASDVYSLGMILYELLTARSPFHEGKTLNEVREEYRKKPLHWLKAHASARVVPVNTVPGCEHLPRLFVEGIEATLDKNPKNRPPDAGAFANILGVVLHRDFGIPVAATLKLTHPQGQVEDRLFLPGSYRIGSGERCEIRLSGNGTAIRRVHAVLEW
;
A
#
# COMPACT_ATOMS: atom_id res chain seq x y z
N MET A 1 21.24 -2.47 -23.61
CA MET A 1 21.01 -1.89 -22.26
C MET A 1 22.36 -1.63 -21.62
N LYS A 2 22.53 -0.48 -20.97
CA LYS A 2 23.77 -0.10 -20.28
C LYS A 2 23.46 0.19 -18.81
N VAL A 3 24.22 -0.40 -17.88
CA VAL A 3 24.10 -0.09 -16.45
C VAL A 3 24.82 1.21 -16.16
N ILE A 4 24.14 2.14 -15.50
CA ILE A 4 24.68 3.45 -15.10
C ILE A 4 25.21 3.41 -13.67
N SER A 5 24.36 2.97 -12.73
CA SER A 5 24.67 2.95 -11.30
C SER A 5 23.80 1.95 -10.54
N VAL A 6 24.19 1.63 -9.31
CA VAL A 6 23.35 0.88 -8.37
C VAL A 6 22.44 1.87 -7.64
N LEU A 7 21.13 1.62 -7.66
CA LEU A 7 20.12 2.40 -6.95
C LEU A 7 19.83 1.85 -5.55
N GLY A 8 19.89 0.52 -5.41
CA GLY A 8 19.60 -0.16 -4.16
C GLY A 8 20.11 -1.59 -4.17
N SER A 9 20.46 -2.10 -3.00
CA SER A 9 20.99 -3.43 -2.80
C SER A 9 20.30 -4.06 -1.60
N GLY A 10 19.29 -4.89 -1.88
CA GLY A 10 18.54 -5.62 -0.87
C GLY A 10 19.07 -7.05 -0.68
N ALA A 11 18.46 -7.79 0.25
CA ALA A 11 18.84 -9.19 0.52
C ALA A 11 18.52 -10.14 -0.66
N PHE A 12 17.52 -9.83 -1.49
CA PHE A 12 17.05 -10.72 -2.57
C PHE A 12 17.38 -10.23 -3.97
N ALA A 13 17.61 -8.94 -4.12
CA ALA A 13 17.78 -8.32 -5.42
C ALA A 13 18.66 -7.07 -5.34
N VAL A 14 19.26 -6.73 -6.46
CA VAL A 14 19.94 -5.46 -6.68
C VAL A 14 19.15 -4.68 -7.72
N VAL A 15 18.98 -3.38 -7.48
CA VAL A 15 18.29 -2.47 -8.39
C VAL A 15 19.32 -1.54 -9.00
N TYR A 16 19.33 -1.47 -10.33
CA TYR A 16 20.26 -0.69 -11.13
C TYR A 16 19.51 0.41 -11.89
N LYS A 17 20.15 1.57 -12.05
CA LYS A 17 19.75 2.56 -13.06
C LYS A 17 20.32 2.11 -14.40
N VAL A 18 19.49 2.04 -15.44
CA VAL A 18 19.89 1.54 -16.75
C VAL A 18 19.43 2.46 -17.87
N GLU A 19 20.25 2.59 -18.91
CA GLU A 19 19.84 3.16 -20.21
C GLU A 19 19.39 2.02 -21.13
N VAL A 20 18.23 2.20 -21.74
CA VAL A 20 17.62 1.21 -22.64
C VAL A 20 17.35 1.90 -23.97
N GLN A 21 17.80 1.27 -25.06
CA GLN A 21 17.59 1.80 -26.41
C GLN A 21 16.09 1.89 -26.70
N GLY A 22 15.65 3.03 -27.27
CA GLY A 22 14.24 3.30 -27.53
C GLY A 22 13.47 3.94 -26.37
N HIS A 23 14.14 4.21 -25.24
CA HIS A 23 13.57 4.99 -24.13
C HIS A 23 14.36 6.30 -23.96
N ASP A 24 13.66 7.43 -23.93
CA ASP A 24 14.27 8.76 -23.77
C ASP A 24 14.76 9.03 -22.33
N ARG A 25 14.28 8.24 -21.37
CA ARG A 25 14.61 8.34 -19.95
C ARG A 25 15.23 7.03 -19.46
N PRO A 26 16.12 7.10 -18.45
CA PRO A 26 16.63 5.90 -17.80
C PRO A 26 15.48 5.10 -17.18
N LEU A 27 15.70 3.80 -17.03
CA LEU A 27 14.80 2.87 -16.36
C LEU A 27 15.50 2.27 -15.13
N ALA A 28 14.74 1.60 -14.28
CA ALA A 28 15.29 0.81 -13.19
C ALA A 28 15.22 -0.69 -13.53
N LEU A 29 16.32 -1.41 -13.33
CA LEU A 29 16.41 -2.86 -13.50
C LEU A 29 16.58 -3.50 -12.13
N LYS A 30 15.57 -4.24 -11.68
CA LYS A 30 15.69 -5.13 -10.53
C LYS A 30 16.12 -6.51 -11.03
N LEU A 31 17.20 -7.03 -10.44
CA LEU A 31 17.76 -8.33 -10.75
C LEU A 31 17.92 -9.13 -9.47
N THR A 32 17.51 -10.39 -9.47
CA THR A 32 17.69 -11.26 -8.31
C THR A 32 19.15 -11.51 -8.01
N ARG A 33 19.44 -11.82 -6.75
CA ARG A 33 20.78 -12.26 -6.33
C ARG A 33 21.01 -13.75 -6.57
N GLU A 34 19.97 -14.53 -6.35
CA GLU A 34 19.98 -15.98 -6.54
C GLU A 34 19.18 -16.35 -7.79
N PRO A 35 19.63 -17.38 -8.53
CA PRO A 35 18.86 -17.95 -9.62
C PRO A 35 17.72 -18.81 -9.07
N VAL A 36 16.65 -18.96 -9.87
CA VAL A 36 15.63 -19.98 -9.59
C VAL A 36 16.26 -21.37 -9.71
N THR A 37 16.00 -22.24 -8.73
CA THR A 37 16.65 -23.56 -8.65
C THR A 37 15.75 -24.71 -9.07
N SER A 38 14.46 -24.46 -9.35
CA SER A 38 13.54 -25.48 -9.88
C SER A 38 12.49 -24.90 -10.83
N GLY A 39 11.88 -25.78 -11.64
CA GLY A 39 10.82 -25.41 -12.58
C GLY A 39 9.58 -24.81 -11.90
N ASP A 40 9.23 -25.28 -10.71
CA ASP A 40 8.12 -24.73 -9.92
C ASP A 40 8.38 -23.30 -9.47
N GLN A 41 9.62 -22.99 -9.06
CA GLN A 41 10.00 -21.62 -8.69
C GLN A 41 9.93 -20.70 -9.91
N ALA A 42 10.43 -21.17 -11.06
CA ALA A 42 10.36 -20.43 -12.32
C ALA A 42 8.90 -20.16 -12.74
N GLN A 43 8.02 -21.14 -12.67
CA GLN A 43 6.60 -20.98 -13.00
C GLN A 43 5.90 -19.97 -12.09
N ARG A 44 6.15 -20.02 -10.77
CA ARG A 44 5.60 -19.04 -9.82
C ARG A 44 6.12 -17.63 -10.10
N ALA A 45 7.43 -17.50 -10.31
CA ALA A 45 8.05 -16.23 -10.67
C ALA A 45 7.40 -15.63 -11.92
N LEU A 46 7.30 -16.41 -13.00
CA LEU A 46 6.69 -15.97 -14.26
C LEU A 46 5.22 -15.59 -14.10
N ARG A 47 4.45 -16.31 -13.29
CA ARG A 47 3.04 -15.99 -13.02
C ARG A 47 2.89 -14.64 -12.33
N GLU A 48 3.66 -14.41 -11.26
CA GLU A 48 3.57 -13.15 -10.51
C GLU A 48 4.02 -11.96 -11.35
N ILE A 49 5.13 -12.12 -12.07
CA ILE A 49 5.62 -11.15 -13.05
C ILE A 49 4.55 -10.79 -14.09
N THR A 50 3.85 -11.78 -14.63
CA THR A 50 2.82 -11.57 -15.65
C THR A 50 1.69 -10.70 -15.09
N ILE A 51 1.28 -10.93 -13.85
CA ILE A 51 0.22 -10.16 -13.23
C ILE A 51 0.69 -8.71 -12.97
N LEU A 52 1.93 -8.52 -12.47
CA LEU A 52 2.49 -7.20 -12.21
C LEU A 52 2.63 -6.33 -13.48
N ARG A 53 2.94 -6.94 -14.63
CA ARG A 53 2.94 -6.24 -15.93
C ARG A 53 1.57 -5.72 -16.34
N GLY A 54 0.49 -6.36 -15.87
CA GLY A 54 -0.87 -5.98 -16.17
C GLY A 54 -1.44 -4.91 -15.23
N LEU A 55 -0.65 -4.38 -14.31
CA LEU A 55 -1.05 -3.28 -13.44
C LEU A 55 -0.85 -1.94 -14.16
N THR A 56 -1.87 -1.08 -14.10
CA THR A 56 -1.85 0.24 -14.76
C THR A 56 -2.04 1.39 -13.77
N ASN A 57 -2.22 1.08 -12.48
CA ASN A 57 -2.46 2.08 -11.44
C ASN A 57 -1.33 3.13 -11.36
N PRO A 58 -1.67 4.44 -11.33
CA PRO A 58 -0.68 5.50 -11.25
C PRO A 58 0.09 5.55 -9.92
N HIS A 59 -0.35 4.87 -8.88
CA HIS A 59 0.33 4.73 -7.60
C HIS A 59 1.11 3.41 -7.46
N VAL A 60 1.30 2.67 -8.55
CA VAL A 60 2.20 1.51 -8.63
C VAL A 60 3.34 1.84 -9.59
N VAL A 61 4.56 1.39 -9.26
CA VAL A 61 5.68 1.49 -10.21
C VAL A 61 5.40 0.65 -11.45
N ARG A 62 5.44 1.28 -12.63
CA ARG A 62 5.12 0.59 -13.88
C ARG A 62 6.23 -0.37 -14.24
N THR A 63 5.84 -1.60 -14.59
CA THR A 63 6.76 -2.60 -15.14
C THR A 63 6.67 -2.59 -16.67
N HIS A 64 7.79 -2.34 -17.35
CA HIS A 64 7.90 -2.34 -18.81
C HIS A 64 8.16 -3.74 -19.36
N ALA A 65 9.13 -4.44 -18.76
CA ALA A 65 9.56 -5.75 -19.18
C ALA A 65 10.05 -6.56 -17.98
N SER A 66 10.09 -7.87 -18.14
CA SER A 66 10.46 -8.77 -17.06
C SER A 66 10.53 -10.20 -17.60
N GLY A 67 11.30 -11.05 -16.94
CA GLY A 67 11.39 -12.45 -17.33
C GLY A 67 12.47 -13.21 -16.58
N LEU A 68 12.72 -14.42 -17.05
CA LEU A 68 13.78 -15.29 -16.57
C LEU A 68 14.96 -15.22 -17.53
N ARG A 69 16.16 -14.94 -17.01
CA ARG A 69 17.41 -14.99 -17.77
C ARG A 69 17.87 -16.44 -17.98
N PRO A 70 18.70 -16.72 -19.00
CA PRO A 70 19.28 -18.05 -19.22
C PRO A 70 20.09 -18.58 -18.02
N ASP A 71 20.65 -17.67 -17.21
CA ASP A 71 21.39 -17.98 -15.98
C ASP A 71 20.47 -18.18 -14.75
N GLY A 72 19.16 -18.27 -14.95
CA GLY A 72 18.17 -18.51 -13.91
C GLY A 72 17.75 -17.28 -13.10
N HIS A 73 18.31 -16.09 -13.37
CA HIS A 73 17.95 -14.89 -12.60
C HIS A 73 16.67 -14.24 -13.13
N VAL A 74 15.80 -13.82 -12.22
CA VAL A 74 14.62 -13.05 -12.58
C VAL A 74 15.01 -11.59 -12.71
N TYR A 75 14.51 -10.94 -13.76
CA TYR A 75 14.66 -9.50 -13.94
C TYR A 75 13.32 -8.81 -14.10
N MET A 76 13.28 -7.55 -13.67
CA MET A 76 12.17 -6.64 -13.87
C MET A 76 12.71 -5.27 -14.25
N LEU A 77 12.28 -4.78 -15.40
CA LEU A 77 12.57 -3.45 -15.93
C LEU A 77 11.36 -2.56 -15.68
N MET A 78 11.54 -1.50 -14.92
CA MET A 78 10.48 -0.64 -14.39
C MET A 78 10.82 0.83 -14.56
N ASP A 79 9.85 1.70 -14.30
CA ASP A 79 10.09 3.14 -14.25
C ASP A 79 11.25 3.46 -13.29
N TYR A 80 12.17 4.30 -13.75
CA TYR A 80 13.07 5.00 -12.84
C TYR A 80 12.30 6.15 -12.19
N LEU A 81 12.30 6.21 -10.86
CA LEU A 81 11.60 7.24 -10.09
C LEU A 81 12.60 8.25 -9.53
N GLU A 82 12.23 9.53 -9.61
CA GLU A 82 12.93 10.65 -8.97
C GLU A 82 12.21 11.01 -7.67
N GLY A 83 12.96 11.04 -6.56
CA GLY A 83 12.43 11.19 -5.21
C GLY A 83 13.13 10.27 -4.21
N LYS A 84 12.41 9.92 -3.13
CA LYS A 84 12.96 9.09 -2.04
C LYS A 84 11.92 8.12 -1.49
N PRO A 85 12.33 6.92 -1.02
CA PRO A 85 11.46 6.07 -0.20
C PRO A 85 11.12 6.77 1.12
N LEU A 86 9.95 6.47 1.70
CA LEU A 86 9.38 7.18 2.85
C LEU A 86 10.31 7.18 4.06
N ASN A 87 11.04 6.09 4.30
CA ASN A 87 12.02 5.98 5.38
C ASN A 87 13.19 6.98 5.26
N ASN A 88 13.50 7.47 4.06
CA ASN A 88 14.55 8.44 3.79
C ASN A 88 13.98 9.83 3.44
N TRP A 89 12.68 9.92 3.23
CA TRP A 89 11.98 11.17 2.92
C TRP A 89 11.54 11.90 4.20
N HIS A 90 11.17 11.15 5.24
CA HIS A 90 10.72 11.68 6.54
C HIS A 90 11.61 11.23 7.69
N ASP A 91 11.85 12.12 8.67
CA ASP A 91 12.49 11.76 9.93
C ASP A 91 11.48 11.08 10.87
N SER A 92 11.62 9.76 11.04
CA SER A 92 10.71 8.97 11.87
C SER A 92 10.77 9.28 13.37
N SER A 93 11.64 10.18 13.82
CA SER A 93 11.63 10.72 15.18
C SER A 93 10.60 11.84 15.38
N GLN A 94 10.03 12.37 14.29
CA GLN A 94 9.07 13.46 14.31
C GLN A 94 7.70 13.02 13.77
N PRO A 95 6.60 13.46 14.37
CA PRO A 95 5.28 13.26 13.79
C PRO A 95 5.10 14.16 12.55
N LEU A 96 4.33 13.68 11.58
CA LEU A 96 3.83 14.47 10.45
C LEU A 96 2.50 15.12 10.80
N HIS A 97 2.18 16.19 10.07
CA HIS A 97 0.84 16.76 10.12
C HIS A 97 -0.20 15.70 9.68
N PRO A 98 -1.35 15.57 10.39
CA PRO A 98 -2.30 14.49 10.11
C PRO A 98 -2.77 14.39 8.66
N ALA A 99 -3.06 15.54 8.04
CA ALA A 99 -3.47 15.60 6.64
C ALA A 99 -2.40 15.09 5.67
N GLN A 100 -1.11 15.30 5.97
CA GLN A 100 0.00 14.84 5.15
C GLN A 100 0.21 13.34 5.30
N ALA A 101 0.20 12.82 6.54
CA ALA A 101 0.27 11.38 6.81
C ALA A 101 -0.88 10.62 6.15
N ALA A 102 -2.11 11.14 6.29
CA ALA A 102 -3.30 10.58 5.63
C ALA A 102 -3.17 10.60 4.11
N THR A 103 -2.63 11.68 3.50
CA THR A 103 -2.44 11.77 2.05
C THR A 103 -1.47 10.72 1.52
N ILE A 104 -0.34 10.52 2.21
CA ILE A 104 0.69 9.53 1.81
C ILE A 104 0.08 8.12 1.84
N VAL A 105 -0.57 7.76 2.94
CA VAL A 105 -1.14 6.43 3.11
C VAL A 105 -2.36 6.22 2.20
N HIS A 106 -3.17 7.25 1.98
CA HIS A 106 -4.28 7.19 1.03
C HIS A 106 -3.81 6.86 -0.38
N GLN A 107 -2.78 7.52 -0.90
CA GLN A 107 -2.24 7.21 -2.23
C GLN A 107 -1.60 5.81 -2.28
N ALA A 108 -0.93 5.37 -1.21
CA ALA A 108 -0.43 3.99 -1.13
C ALA A 108 -1.59 2.97 -1.16
N CYS A 109 -2.69 3.25 -0.47
CA CYS A 109 -3.90 2.44 -0.51
C CYS A 109 -4.51 2.38 -1.93
N LEU A 110 -4.57 3.52 -2.62
CA LEU A 110 -5.00 3.57 -4.03
C LEU A 110 -4.11 2.69 -4.92
N GLY A 111 -2.80 2.67 -4.69
CA GLY A 111 -1.86 1.81 -5.40
C GLY A 111 -2.11 0.31 -5.18
N LEU A 112 -2.53 -0.07 -3.98
CA LEU A 112 -2.79 -1.47 -3.63
C LEU A 112 -4.20 -1.95 -4.00
N ALA A 113 -5.15 -1.05 -4.23
CA ALA A 113 -6.52 -1.39 -4.54
C ALA A 113 -6.66 -2.25 -5.82
N GLU A 114 -5.98 -1.89 -6.92
CA GLU A 114 -6.00 -2.68 -8.16
C GLU A 114 -5.40 -4.10 -7.96
N PRO A 115 -4.18 -4.26 -7.41
CA PRO A 115 -3.63 -5.57 -7.07
C PRO A 115 -4.56 -6.43 -6.21
N HIS A 116 -5.16 -5.84 -5.17
CA HIS A 116 -6.05 -6.57 -4.26
C HIS A 116 -7.31 -7.08 -4.97
N ALA A 117 -7.91 -6.25 -5.85
CA ALA A 117 -9.04 -6.66 -6.68
C ALA A 117 -8.69 -7.82 -7.64
N LYS A 118 -7.42 -7.95 -8.01
CA LYS A 118 -6.86 -9.05 -8.81
C LYS A 118 -6.38 -10.24 -7.95
N GLY A 119 -6.63 -10.23 -6.64
CA GLY A 119 -6.25 -11.30 -5.70
C GLY A 119 -4.76 -11.33 -5.34
N ILE A 120 -4.04 -10.25 -5.60
CA ILE A 120 -2.62 -10.11 -5.26
C ILE A 120 -2.51 -9.43 -3.90
N VAL A 121 -1.67 -9.97 -3.04
CA VAL A 121 -1.29 -9.37 -1.75
C VAL A 121 0.18 -9.00 -1.84
N HIS A 122 0.55 -7.81 -1.41
CA HIS A 122 1.92 -7.31 -1.45
C HIS A 122 2.83 -8.01 -0.43
N ARG A 123 2.34 -8.24 0.80
CA ARG A 123 3.01 -9.03 1.87
C ARG A 123 4.28 -8.44 2.48
N ASP A 124 4.70 -7.25 2.08
CA ASP A 124 5.92 -6.60 2.59
C ASP A 124 5.77 -5.07 2.58
N ILE A 125 4.59 -4.58 2.94
CA ILE A 125 4.37 -3.14 3.06
C ILE A 125 5.17 -2.60 4.25
N LYS A 126 5.99 -1.61 3.96
CA LYS A 126 6.89 -0.90 4.88
C LYS A 126 7.32 0.44 4.24
N PRO A 127 7.83 1.41 5.00
CA PRO A 127 8.21 2.72 4.46
C PRO A 127 9.24 2.66 3.32
N GLU A 128 10.13 1.67 3.28
CA GLU A 128 11.09 1.48 2.18
C GLU A 128 10.41 1.19 0.83
N ASN A 129 9.19 0.65 0.85
CA ASN A 129 8.41 0.28 -0.33
C ASN A 129 7.33 1.33 -0.68
N ILE A 130 7.28 2.46 0.04
CA ILE A 130 6.42 3.61 -0.29
C ILE A 130 7.34 4.74 -0.78
N PHE A 131 7.33 5.02 -2.07
CA PHE A 131 8.21 6.01 -2.69
C PHE A 131 7.49 7.33 -2.90
N ILE A 132 8.09 8.41 -2.40
CA ILE A 132 7.61 9.78 -2.57
C ILE A 132 8.37 10.41 -3.72
N GLN A 133 7.69 10.68 -4.84
CA GLN A 133 8.28 11.39 -5.96
C GLN A 133 8.43 12.89 -5.66
N ASP A 134 9.34 13.56 -6.35
CA ASP A 134 9.58 15.01 -6.16
C ASP A 134 8.34 15.87 -6.48
N ASN A 135 7.43 15.37 -7.32
CA ASN A 135 6.14 16.00 -7.62
C ASN A 135 5.04 15.71 -6.56
N GLY A 136 5.38 14.99 -5.47
CA GLY A 136 4.45 14.61 -4.41
C GLY A 136 3.60 13.37 -4.69
N GLN A 137 3.76 12.71 -5.84
CA GLN A 137 3.05 11.46 -6.15
C GLN A 137 3.66 10.29 -5.37
N ILE A 138 2.81 9.44 -4.80
CA ILE A 138 3.24 8.22 -4.12
C ILE A 138 3.21 7.04 -5.08
N LYS A 139 4.27 6.23 -5.04
CA LYS A 139 4.40 4.95 -5.76
C LYS A 139 4.68 3.83 -4.78
N VAL A 140 3.85 2.80 -4.80
CA VAL A 140 4.13 1.53 -4.14
C VAL A 140 5.12 0.74 -4.99
N LEU A 141 6.21 0.31 -4.36
CA LEU A 141 7.29 -0.46 -4.98
C LEU A 141 7.26 -1.89 -4.50
N ASP A 142 7.94 -2.79 -5.24
CA ASP A 142 8.42 -4.05 -4.68
C ASP A 142 7.35 -4.98 -4.10
N PHE A 143 6.31 -5.26 -4.89
CA PHE A 143 5.47 -6.45 -4.69
C PHE A 143 6.37 -7.66 -4.53
N GLY A 144 6.13 -8.45 -3.47
CA GLY A 144 7.06 -9.40 -2.86
C GLY A 144 7.48 -10.62 -3.69
N LEU A 145 7.78 -10.44 -4.98
CA LEU A 145 8.28 -11.41 -5.96
C LEU A 145 9.26 -12.41 -5.35
N ALA A 146 10.21 -11.93 -4.54
CA ALA A 146 11.25 -12.77 -3.95
C ALA A 146 10.75 -13.77 -2.89
N ARG A 147 9.66 -13.44 -2.17
CA ARG A 147 9.10 -14.31 -1.12
C ARG A 147 8.19 -15.40 -1.67
N SER A 148 7.71 -15.25 -2.91
CA SER A 148 6.86 -16.24 -3.58
C SER A 148 7.65 -17.39 -4.21
N TRP A 149 8.98 -17.26 -4.32
CA TRP A 149 9.85 -18.21 -5.03
C TRP A 149 10.18 -19.46 -4.23
N ASP A 150 10.07 -19.47 -2.91
CA ASP A 150 10.53 -20.59 -2.09
C ASP A 150 9.54 -21.78 -2.02
N GLY A 151 8.31 -21.62 -2.52
CA GLY A 151 7.30 -22.68 -2.51
C GLY A 151 6.91 -23.22 -1.14
N SER A 152 7.41 -22.60 -0.08
CA SER A 152 7.09 -22.92 1.29
C SER A 152 6.06 -21.90 1.77
N PRO A 153 5.14 -22.24 2.68
CA PRO A 153 4.32 -21.23 3.33
C PRO A 153 5.22 -20.34 4.19
N VAL A 154 5.89 -19.35 3.59
CA VAL A 154 6.93 -18.47 4.21
C VAL A 154 8.11 -19.23 4.86
N ILE A 155 8.02 -20.55 5.05
CA ILE A 155 8.78 -21.31 6.03
C ILE A 155 8.71 -22.80 5.65
N GLY A 156 9.81 -23.37 5.16
CA GLY A 156 9.93 -24.82 4.96
C GLY A 156 9.72 -25.58 6.28
N ARG A 157 9.27 -26.84 6.20
CA ARG A 157 9.05 -27.73 7.37
C ARG A 157 10.29 -27.92 8.27
N ASN A 158 11.48 -27.46 7.84
CA ASN A 158 12.75 -27.50 8.57
C ASN A 158 13.40 -26.11 8.79
N ALA A 159 12.64 -25.02 8.68
CA ALA A 159 13.15 -23.70 9.00
C ALA A 159 13.26 -23.54 10.54
N THR A 160 14.49 -23.64 11.05
CA THR A 160 14.85 -23.19 12.40
C THR A 160 14.30 -21.78 12.63
N GLN A 161 13.92 -21.46 13.87
CA GLN A 161 13.20 -20.24 14.26
C GLN A 161 13.77 -18.91 13.72
N MET A 162 15.02 -18.88 13.26
CA MET A 162 15.67 -17.73 12.61
C MET A 162 15.26 -17.50 11.14
N HIS A 163 14.83 -18.53 10.40
CA HIS A 163 14.32 -18.40 9.03
C HIS A 163 12.86 -17.88 8.99
N MET A 164 12.20 -17.73 10.15
CA MET A 164 10.87 -17.14 10.24
C MET A 164 10.87 -15.61 10.07
N VAL A 165 12.05 -14.99 10.08
CA VAL A 165 12.25 -13.54 10.14
C VAL A 165 13.04 -13.07 8.91
N VAL A 166 12.56 -13.43 7.73
CA VAL A 166 13.16 -12.99 6.48
C VAL A 166 12.52 -11.65 6.08
N GLY A 167 13.03 -10.54 6.63
CA GLY A 167 12.51 -9.18 6.42
C GLY A 167 12.68 -8.26 7.63
N THR A 168 12.07 -7.07 7.59
CA THR A 168 11.96 -6.20 8.76
C THR A 168 10.69 -6.62 9.54
N PRO A 169 10.80 -7.33 10.69
CA PRO A 169 9.62 -7.82 11.41
C PRO A 169 8.71 -6.70 11.91
N HIS A 170 9.21 -5.45 11.88
CA HIS A 170 8.57 -4.22 12.32
C HIS A 170 7.12 -4.06 11.83
N TYR A 171 6.85 -4.44 10.59
CA TYR A 171 5.54 -4.27 9.93
C TYR A 171 4.81 -5.60 9.68
N SER A 172 5.28 -6.70 10.29
CA SER A 172 4.70 -8.03 10.09
C SER A 172 3.31 -8.13 10.69
N GLN A 173 2.42 -8.84 9.99
CA GLN A 173 1.04 -8.97 10.40
C GLN A 173 0.84 -10.12 11.42
N PRO A 174 -0.12 -10.00 12.36
CA PRO A 174 -0.41 -11.04 13.36
C PRO A 174 -0.61 -12.44 12.76
N GLU A 175 -1.35 -12.53 11.66
CA GLU A 175 -1.67 -13.76 10.94
C GLU A 175 -0.45 -14.47 10.36
N GLN A 176 0.67 -13.77 10.14
CA GLN A 176 1.93 -14.37 9.69
C GLN A 176 2.45 -15.41 10.69
N LEU A 177 2.11 -15.25 11.98
CA LEU A 177 2.49 -16.17 13.05
C LEU A 177 1.44 -17.26 13.29
N GLN A 178 0.16 -16.94 13.07
CA GLN A 178 -0.96 -17.79 13.45
C GLN A 178 -1.38 -18.75 12.33
N THR A 179 -1.77 -18.19 11.18
CA THR A 179 -2.40 -18.94 10.08
C THR A 179 -1.49 -19.08 8.87
N ARG A 180 -0.49 -18.20 8.74
CA ARG A 180 0.45 -18.10 7.60
C ARG A 180 -0.22 -17.82 6.26
N VAL A 181 -1.49 -17.45 6.27
CA VAL A 181 -2.24 -17.03 5.07
C VAL A 181 -2.44 -15.53 5.14
N LEU A 182 -1.73 -14.81 4.26
CA LEU A 182 -1.86 -13.37 4.13
C LEU A 182 -2.97 -13.04 3.12
N THR A 183 -3.71 -11.98 3.41
CA THR A 183 -4.86 -11.49 2.64
C THR A 183 -4.69 -10.00 2.36
N PRO A 184 -5.53 -9.36 1.53
CA PRO A 184 -5.51 -7.91 1.39
C PRO A 184 -5.59 -7.13 2.71
N ALA A 185 -6.32 -7.64 3.71
CA ALA A 185 -6.38 -7.09 5.07
C ALA A 185 -5.04 -7.18 5.85
N SER A 186 -4.10 -8.00 5.37
CA SER A 186 -2.73 -8.05 5.89
C SER A 186 -1.93 -6.80 5.46
N ASP A 187 -2.05 -6.39 4.20
CA ASP A 187 -1.38 -5.16 3.74
C ASP A 187 -2.01 -3.92 4.40
N VAL A 188 -3.32 -3.93 4.63
CA VAL A 188 -4.03 -2.88 5.38
C VAL A 188 -3.48 -2.71 6.79
N TYR A 189 -3.16 -3.82 7.48
CA TYR A 189 -2.55 -3.76 8.81
C TYR A 189 -1.20 -3.04 8.78
N SER A 190 -0.35 -3.39 7.82
CA SER A 190 0.96 -2.76 7.64
C SER A 190 0.84 -1.27 7.27
N LEU A 191 -0.14 -0.88 6.45
CA LEU A 191 -0.45 0.53 6.18
C LEU A 191 -0.93 1.26 7.45
N GLY A 192 -1.74 0.59 8.28
CA GLY A 192 -2.18 1.09 9.58
C GLY A 192 -1.03 1.38 10.53
N MET A 193 -0.05 0.47 10.61
CA MET A 193 1.19 0.66 11.38
C MET A 193 1.95 1.89 10.91
N ILE A 194 2.16 2.01 9.58
CA ILE A 194 2.85 3.16 8.99
C ILE A 194 2.11 4.45 9.31
N LEU A 195 0.79 4.48 9.13
CA LEU A 195 0.00 5.68 9.43
C LEU A 195 0.11 6.09 10.90
N TYR A 196 -0.01 5.13 11.83
CA TYR A 196 0.15 5.38 13.25
C TYR A 196 1.52 5.98 13.56
N GLU A 197 2.59 5.39 13.01
CA GLU A 197 3.96 5.87 13.21
C GLU A 197 4.20 7.25 12.63
N LEU A 198 3.66 7.54 11.43
CA LEU A 198 3.75 8.87 10.83
C LEU A 198 3.04 9.93 11.68
N LEU A 199 1.92 9.60 12.32
CA LEU A 199 1.17 10.54 13.16
C LEU A 199 1.83 10.79 14.51
N THR A 200 2.52 9.79 15.06
CA THR A 200 2.90 9.78 16.48
C THR A 200 4.40 9.75 16.75
N ALA A 201 5.21 9.36 15.76
CA ALA A 201 6.62 8.97 15.94
C ALA A 201 6.82 7.91 17.04
N ARG A 202 5.80 7.08 17.31
CA ARG A 202 5.75 6.10 18.40
C ARG A 202 5.26 4.74 17.91
N SER A 203 5.59 3.70 18.66
CA SER A 203 5.07 2.34 18.42
C SER A 203 3.62 2.22 18.93
N PRO A 204 2.71 1.60 18.17
CA PRO A 204 1.34 1.36 18.63
C PRO A 204 1.22 0.31 19.74
N PHE A 205 2.28 -0.45 20.05
CA PHE A 205 2.23 -1.54 21.04
C PHE A 205 3.02 -1.27 22.33
N HIS A 206 3.71 -0.13 22.40
CA HIS A 206 4.59 0.20 23.52
C HIS A 206 4.29 1.61 24.02
N GLU A 207 3.38 1.70 24.98
CA GLU A 207 3.00 2.96 25.60
C GLU A 207 4.24 3.69 26.16
N GLY A 208 4.31 4.99 25.92
CA GLY A 208 5.40 5.85 26.40
C GLY A 208 6.70 5.77 25.61
N LYS A 209 6.94 4.72 24.79
CA LYS A 209 8.18 4.58 24.02
C LYS A 209 8.11 5.23 22.65
N THR A 210 9.19 5.85 22.22
CA THR A 210 9.38 6.37 20.86
C THR A 210 9.63 5.23 19.88
N LEU A 211 9.36 5.48 18.60
CA LEU A 211 9.57 4.51 17.55
C LEU A 211 11.05 4.08 17.42
N ASN A 212 11.98 5.02 17.60
CA ASN A 212 13.41 4.73 17.51
C ASN A 212 13.92 3.87 18.67
N GLU A 213 13.48 4.16 19.91
CA GLU A 213 13.81 3.32 21.08
C GLU A 213 13.33 1.87 20.88
N VAL A 214 12.10 1.74 20.39
CA VAL A 214 11.49 0.45 20.12
C VAL A 214 12.22 -0.28 19.00
N ARG A 215 12.53 0.39 17.88
CA ARG A 215 13.31 -0.22 16.79
C ARG A 215 14.68 -0.69 17.28
N GLU A 216 15.38 0.09 18.08
CA GLU A 216 16.70 -0.29 18.61
C GLU A 216 16.61 -1.47 19.58
N GLU A 217 15.66 -1.45 20.51
CA GLU A 217 15.45 -2.52 21.49
C GLU A 217 15.10 -3.86 20.82
N TYR A 218 14.29 -3.82 19.76
CA TYR A 218 13.74 -5.00 19.12
C TYR A 218 14.48 -5.45 17.87
N ARG A 219 15.44 -4.65 17.36
CA ARG A 219 16.32 -5.02 16.24
C ARG A 219 16.97 -6.38 16.41
N LYS A 220 17.34 -6.75 17.65
CA LYS A 220 17.97 -8.04 17.99
C LYS A 220 16.99 -9.06 18.60
N LYS A 221 15.70 -8.72 18.74
CA LYS A 221 14.67 -9.54 19.40
C LYS A 221 13.42 -9.72 18.53
N PRO A 222 13.54 -10.31 17.33
CA PRO A 222 12.43 -10.37 16.37
C PRO A 222 11.22 -11.16 16.87
N LEU A 223 11.42 -12.19 17.70
CA LEU A 223 10.30 -12.96 18.28
C LEU A 223 9.48 -12.16 19.29
N HIS A 224 10.11 -11.28 20.07
CA HIS A 224 9.36 -10.42 21.00
C HIS A 224 8.52 -9.41 20.22
N TRP A 225 9.07 -8.89 19.12
CA TRP A 225 8.36 -7.99 18.23
C TRP A 225 7.12 -8.64 17.63
N LEU A 226 7.32 -9.82 17.05
CA LEU A 226 6.25 -10.64 16.47
C LEU A 226 5.16 -10.98 17.50
N LYS A 227 5.52 -11.32 18.74
CA LYS A 227 4.54 -11.54 19.82
C LYS A 227 3.72 -10.27 20.13
N ALA A 228 4.34 -9.09 20.14
CA ALA A 228 3.61 -7.84 20.37
C ALA A 228 2.56 -7.59 19.28
N HIS A 229 2.89 -7.82 18.01
CA HIS A 229 1.90 -7.77 16.94
C HIS A 229 0.72 -8.72 17.19
N ALA A 230 0.99 -9.95 17.63
CA ALA A 230 -0.06 -10.94 17.85
C ALA A 230 -0.98 -10.66 19.05
N SER A 231 -0.46 -10.12 20.15
CA SER A 231 -1.21 -10.07 21.42
C SER A 231 -1.15 -8.75 22.19
N ALA A 232 -0.26 -7.82 21.86
CA ALA A 232 -0.20 -6.55 22.59
C ALA A 232 -1.42 -5.68 22.25
N ARG A 233 -1.96 -5.02 23.26
CA ARG A 233 -3.00 -4.01 23.11
C ARG A 233 -2.44 -2.84 22.28
N VAL A 234 -3.27 -2.35 21.36
CA VAL A 234 -2.98 -1.13 20.60
C VAL A 234 -3.22 0.07 21.51
N VAL A 235 -2.24 0.97 21.60
CA VAL A 235 -2.42 2.28 22.23
C VAL A 235 -3.31 3.13 21.30
N PRO A 236 -4.46 3.66 21.78
CA PRO A 236 -5.32 4.50 20.96
C PRO A 236 -4.58 5.75 20.46
N VAL A 237 -4.65 6.02 19.16
CA VAL A 237 -3.87 7.11 18.54
C VAL A 237 -4.21 8.48 19.14
N ASN A 238 -5.46 8.71 19.52
CA ASN A 238 -5.94 9.95 20.12
C ASN A 238 -5.53 10.16 21.58
N THR A 239 -4.89 9.17 22.22
CA THR A 239 -4.28 9.32 23.55
C THR A 239 -2.82 9.75 23.48
N VAL A 240 -2.24 9.78 22.27
CA VAL A 240 -0.85 10.21 22.07
C VAL A 240 -0.79 11.74 21.97
N PRO A 241 0.18 12.41 22.63
CA PRO A 241 0.34 13.85 22.54
C PRO A 241 0.40 14.36 21.09
N GLY A 242 -0.43 15.35 20.76
CA GLY A 242 -0.54 15.94 19.42
C GLY A 242 -1.57 15.28 18.51
N CYS A 243 -2.26 14.23 18.98
CA CYS A 243 -3.30 13.50 18.24
C CYS A 243 -4.70 13.58 18.90
N GLU A 244 -4.89 14.42 19.91
CA GLU A 244 -6.11 14.49 20.74
C GLU A 244 -7.34 14.96 19.94
N HIS A 245 -7.11 15.78 18.91
CA HIS A 245 -8.15 16.42 18.12
C HIS A 245 -8.33 15.81 16.72
N LEU A 246 -7.82 14.59 16.51
CA LEU A 246 -8.03 13.89 15.25
C LEU A 246 -9.52 13.62 15.00
N PRO A 247 -10.00 13.71 13.74
CA PRO A 247 -11.38 13.39 13.40
C PRO A 247 -11.74 11.97 13.84
N ARG A 248 -12.96 11.79 14.37
CA ARG A 248 -13.42 10.50 14.91
C ARG A 248 -13.28 9.36 13.91
N LEU A 249 -13.72 9.57 12.66
CA LEU A 249 -13.62 8.55 11.60
C LEU A 249 -12.16 8.17 11.29
N PHE A 250 -11.23 9.11 11.46
CA PHE A 250 -9.80 8.85 11.25
C PHE A 250 -9.23 7.97 12.35
N VAL A 251 -9.56 8.27 13.61
CA VAL A 251 -9.17 7.46 14.78
C VAL A 251 -9.72 6.04 14.66
N GLU A 252 -11.04 5.90 14.46
CA GLU A 252 -11.70 4.59 14.31
C GLU A 252 -11.13 3.81 13.12
N GLY A 253 -10.85 4.48 12.00
CA GLY A 253 -10.22 3.88 10.83
C GLY A 253 -8.83 3.32 11.12
N ILE A 254 -7.97 4.09 11.80
CA ILE A 254 -6.62 3.65 12.21
C ILE A 254 -6.72 2.45 13.15
N GLU A 255 -7.55 2.52 14.18
CA GLU A 255 -7.72 1.43 15.14
C GLU A 255 -8.23 0.14 14.48
N ALA A 256 -9.19 0.25 13.57
CA ALA A 256 -9.70 -0.89 12.81
C ALA A 256 -8.61 -1.58 11.99
N THR A 257 -7.68 -0.83 11.38
CA THR A 257 -6.56 -1.45 10.64
C THR A 257 -5.62 -2.27 11.53
N LEU A 258 -5.51 -1.92 12.82
CA LEU A 258 -4.59 -2.54 13.78
C LEU A 258 -5.24 -3.69 14.59
N ASP A 259 -6.49 -4.04 14.29
CA ASP A 259 -7.16 -5.19 14.91
C ASP A 259 -6.36 -6.49 14.65
N LYS A 260 -6.29 -7.35 15.65
CA LYS A 260 -5.53 -8.61 15.56
C LYS A 260 -6.22 -9.63 14.68
N ASN A 261 -7.54 -9.58 14.57
CA ASN A 261 -8.33 -10.40 13.68
C ASN A 261 -8.50 -9.69 12.33
N PRO A 262 -7.96 -10.25 11.22
CA PRO A 262 -8.05 -9.61 9.90
C PRO A 262 -9.50 -9.38 9.43
N LYS A 263 -10.49 -10.12 9.94
CA LYS A 263 -11.92 -9.94 9.60
C LYS A 263 -12.53 -8.64 10.13
N ASN A 264 -11.91 -8.03 11.14
CA ASN A 264 -12.37 -6.77 11.73
C ASN A 264 -11.71 -5.54 11.10
N ARG A 265 -10.70 -5.75 10.25
CA ARG A 265 -10.02 -4.68 9.52
C ARG A 265 -10.82 -4.29 8.27
N PRO A 266 -10.55 -3.13 7.65
CA PRO A 266 -10.94 -2.92 6.27
C PRO A 266 -10.49 -4.12 5.41
N PRO A 267 -11.38 -4.70 4.59
CA PRO A 267 -11.11 -5.96 3.91
C PRO A 267 -9.97 -5.88 2.90
N ASP A 268 -9.71 -4.69 2.36
CA ASP A 268 -8.63 -4.40 1.42
C ASP A 268 -8.22 -2.90 1.50
N ALA A 269 -7.16 -2.55 0.77
CA ALA A 269 -6.65 -1.20 0.68
C ALA A 269 -7.64 -0.21 0.01
N GLY A 270 -8.53 -0.66 -0.88
CA GLY A 270 -9.56 0.20 -1.45
C GLY A 270 -10.58 0.65 -0.40
N ALA A 271 -11.01 -0.28 0.47
CA ALA A 271 -11.88 0.04 1.60
C ALA A 271 -11.21 1.03 2.58
N PHE A 272 -9.91 0.86 2.84
CA PHE A 272 -9.19 1.79 3.71
C PHE A 272 -8.94 3.15 3.03
N ALA A 273 -8.65 3.17 1.71
CA ALA A 273 -8.58 4.40 0.93
C ALA A 273 -9.88 5.20 1.05
N ASN A 274 -11.04 4.54 1.02
CA ASN A 274 -12.31 5.23 1.15
C ASN A 274 -12.48 5.94 2.49
N ILE A 275 -12.08 5.29 3.60
CA ILE A 275 -12.10 5.90 4.93
C ILE A 275 -11.20 7.15 4.96
N LEU A 276 -9.96 7.00 4.51
CA LEU A 276 -8.99 8.11 4.47
C LEU A 276 -9.45 9.24 3.55
N GLY A 277 -10.05 8.91 2.40
CA GLY A 277 -10.50 9.90 1.44
C GLY A 277 -11.69 10.73 1.94
N VAL A 278 -12.60 10.13 2.73
CA VAL A 278 -13.66 10.90 3.41
C VAL A 278 -13.04 11.90 4.40
N VAL A 279 -12.09 11.45 5.22
CA VAL A 279 -11.41 12.31 6.20
C VAL A 279 -10.64 13.44 5.50
N LEU A 280 -9.86 13.10 4.47
CA LEU A 280 -9.11 14.07 3.68
C LEU A 280 -10.01 15.15 3.08
N HIS A 281 -11.13 14.74 2.47
CA HIS A 281 -12.05 15.66 1.82
C HIS A 281 -12.86 16.51 2.81
N ARG A 282 -13.47 15.87 3.82
CA ARG A 282 -14.42 16.55 4.73
C ARG A 282 -13.73 17.27 5.88
N ASP A 283 -12.77 16.60 6.52
CA ASP A 283 -12.18 17.08 7.77
C ASP A 283 -10.89 17.89 7.53
N PHE A 284 -10.11 17.51 6.51
CA PHE A 284 -8.85 18.20 6.18
C PHE A 284 -8.92 19.16 4.99
N GLY A 285 -10.07 19.23 4.30
CA GLY A 285 -10.26 20.14 3.15
C GLY A 285 -9.39 19.84 1.94
N ILE A 286 -8.85 18.61 1.83
CA ILE A 286 -8.03 18.16 0.71
C ILE A 286 -8.94 17.43 -0.31
N PRO A 287 -9.17 18.01 -1.50
CA PRO A 287 -10.11 17.44 -2.46
C PRO A 287 -9.54 16.16 -3.09
N VAL A 288 -9.97 15.01 -2.58
CA VAL A 288 -9.62 13.68 -3.11
C VAL A 288 -10.83 12.88 -3.60
N ALA A 289 -12.00 13.52 -3.61
CA ALA A 289 -13.28 12.96 -4.01
C ALA A 289 -14.09 14.02 -4.76
N ALA A 290 -14.91 13.58 -5.71
CA ALA A 290 -15.98 14.41 -6.26
C ALA A 290 -17.22 14.35 -5.35
N THR A 291 -18.01 15.40 -5.33
CA THR A 291 -19.27 15.45 -4.57
C THR A 291 -20.45 15.56 -5.53
N LEU A 292 -21.36 14.60 -5.47
CA LEU A 292 -22.65 14.66 -6.14
C LEU A 292 -23.69 15.22 -5.16
N LYS A 293 -24.28 16.36 -5.50
CA LYS A 293 -25.42 16.91 -4.76
C LYS A 293 -26.71 16.39 -5.35
N LEU A 294 -27.50 15.68 -4.54
CA LEU A 294 -28.82 15.19 -4.88
C LEU A 294 -29.86 16.12 -4.28
N THR A 295 -30.69 16.76 -5.11
CA THR A 295 -31.83 17.57 -4.66
C THR A 295 -33.11 16.77 -4.84
N HIS A 296 -33.75 16.43 -3.73
CA HIS A 296 -35.03 15.72 -3.71
C HIS A 296 -36.19 16.67 -4.06
N PRO A 297 -37.31 16.17 -4.61
CA PRO A 297 -38.45 17.00 -4.99
C PRO A 297 -39.03 17.86 -3.86
N GLN A 298 -38.90 17.43 -2.61
CA GLN A 298 -39.32 18.21 -1.43
C GLN A 298 -38.29 19.28 -1.00
N GLY A 299 -37.22 19.49 -1.76
CA GLY A 299 -36.18 20.49 -1.48
C GLY A 299 -35.05 20.01 -0.56
N GLN A 300 -35.09 18.77 -0.07
CA GLN A 300 -33.99 18.17 0.68
C GLN A 300 -32.76 18.00 -0.21
N VAL A 301 -31.58 18.40 0.28
CA VAL A 301 -30.30 18.21 -0.41
C VAL A 301 -29.49 17.15 0.32
N GLU A 302 -28.97 16.17 -0.42
CA GLU A 302 -28.09 15.10 0.07
C GLU A 302 -26.78 15.14 -0.72
N ASP A 303 -25.64 15.20 -0.02
CA ASP A 303 -24.32 15.16 -0.63
C ASP A 303 -23.75 13.73 -0.59
N ARG A 304 -23.43 13.18 -1.76
CA ARG A 304 -22.70 11.91 -1.90
C ARG A 304 -21.27 12.13 -2.38
N LEU A 305 -20.31 11.55 -1.68
CA LEU A 305 -18.91 11.54 -2.10
C LEU A 305 -18.64 10.38 -3.06
N PHE A 306 -17.89 10.68 -4.11
CA PHE A 306 -17.37 9.76 -5.12
C PHE A 306 -15.84 9.80 -5.02
N LEU A 307 -15.27 8.78 -4.40
CA LEU A 307 -13.84 8.59 -4.30
C LEU A 307 -13.29 8.01 -5.62
N PRO A 308 -11.97 7.92 -5.84
CA PRO A 308 -11.45 7.24 -7.03
C PRO A 308 -11.96 5.80 -7.13
N GLY A 309 -12.36 5.36 -8.32
CA GLY A 309 -12.95 4.04 -8.54
C GLY A 309 -14.15 4.06 -9.50
N SER A 310 -14.78 2.90 -9.70
CA SER A 310 -15.92 2.75 -10.60
C SER A 310 -17.24 2.84 -9.84
N TYR A 311 -18.10 3.79 -10.23
CA TYR A 311 -19.41 3.96 -9.63
C TYR A 311 -20.51 3.92 -10.67
N ARG A 312 -21.58 3.17 -10.37
CA ARG A 312 -22.81 3.18 -11.16
C ARG A 312 -23.82 4.09 -10.48
N ILE A 313 -24.26 5.12 -11.19
CA ILE A 313 -25.29 6.06 -10.69
C ILE A 313 -26.62 5.73 -11.38
N GLY A 314 -27.62 5.35 -10.57
CA GLY A 314 -28.99 5.05 -10.99
C GLY A 314 -29.34 3.56 -10.98
N SER A 315 -30.56 3.24 -10.50
CA SER A 315 -31.10 1.87 -10.41
C SER A 315 -32.54 1.71 -10.95
N GLY A 316 -33.11 2.75 -11.59
CA GLY A 316 -34.49 2.76 -12.08
C GLY A 316 -34.63 3.09 -13.57
N GLU A 317 -35.87 3.07 -14.10
CA GLU A 317 -36.18 3.27 -15.53
C GLU A 317 -35.84 4.67 -16.08
N ARG A 318 -35.64 5.66 -15.20
CA ARG A 318 -35.20 7.02 -15.52
C ARG A 318 -34.23 7.51 -14.43
N CYS A 319 -32.98 7.77 -14.82
CA CYS A 319 -32.05 8.59 -14.05
C CYS A 319 -31.80 9.85 -14.90
N GLU A 320 -32.28 11.02 -14.45
CA GLU A 320 -31.94 12.30 -15.10
C GLU A 320 -30.71 12.87 -14.42
N ILE A 321 -29.58 12.89 -15.14
CA ILE A 321 -28.36 13.60 -14.73
C ILE A 321 -28.30 14.86 -15.59
N ARG A 322 -28.61 16.02 -14.99
CA ARG A 322 -28.50 17.31 -15.69
C ARG A 322 -27.06 17.80 -15.61
N LEU A 323 -26.36 17.69 -16.73
CA LEU A 323 -25.09 18.38 -16.93
C LEU A 323 -25.39 19.80 -17.43
N SER A 324 -24.70 20.81 -16.90
CA SER A 324 -24.84 22.19 -17.37
C SER A 324 -24.27 22.32 -18.79
N GLY A 325 -25.11 22.10 -19.79
CA GLY A 325 -24.81 22.25 -21.20
C GLY A 325 -26.09 22.54 -21.98
N ASN A 326 -26.05 23.56 -22.85
CA ASN A 326 -27.19 23.97 -23.65
C ASN A 326 -27.59 22.86 -24.63
N GLY A 327 -28.71 22.17 -24.39
CA GLY A 327 -29.48 21.54 -25.46
C GLY A 327 -30.00 20.12 -25.23
N THR A 328 -31.34 20.04 -25.28
CA THR A 328 -32.21 18.97 -25.81
C THR A 328 -32.25 17.56 -25.19
N ALA A 329 -33.52 17.14 -25.00
CA ALA A 329 -34.06 15.87 -24.52
C ALA A 329 -33.20 14.61 -24.70
N ILE A 330 -32.95 13.91 -23.59
CA ILE A 330 -32.28 12.61 -23.58
C ILE A 330 -33.23 11.53 -23.03
N ARG A 331 -33.48 10.48 -23.81
CA ARG A 331 -34.17 9.26 -23.36
C ARG A 331 -33.13 8.33 -22.71
N ARG A 332 -33.36 7.96 -21.44
CA ARG A 332 -32.54 7.06 -20.60
C ARG A 332 -31.03 7.37 -20.59
N VAL A 333 -30.60 8.13 -19.60
CA VAL A 333 -29.18 8.37 -19.33
C VAL A 333 -28.78 7.60 -18.08
N HIS A 334 -27.85 6.67 -18.21
CA HIS A 334 -27.04 6.21 -17.10
C HIS A 334 -25.68 6.86 -17.28
N ALA A 335 -25.16 7.55 -16.26
CA ALA A 335 -23.76 7.97 -16.26
C ALA A 335 -22.95 6.91 -15.52
N VAL A 336 -21.85 6.51 -16.16
CA VAL A 336 -20.76 5.81 -15.49
C VAL A 336 -19.68 6.85 -15.27
N LEU A 337 -19.32 7.08 -14.00
CA LEU A 337 -18.15 7.87 -13.65
C LEU A 337 -17.00 6.88 -13.46
N GLU A 338 -16.01 6.98 -14.34
CA GLU A 338 -14.72 6.29 -14.22
C GLU A 338 -13.67 7.37 -13.99
N TRP A 339 -12.99 7.32 -12.84
CA TRP A 339 -11.91 8.24 -12.49
C TRP A 339 -10.69 7.48 -11.99
#